data_AF-A0A6N6T4W1-F1
#
_entry.id   AF-A0A6N6T4W1-F1
#
_cell.length_a   1.000
_cell.length_b   1.000
_cell.length_c   1.000
_cell.angle_alpha   90.00
_cell.angle_beta   90.00
_cell.angle_gamma   90.00
#
_symmetry.space_group_name_H-M   'P 1'
#
loop_
_entity.id
_entity.type
_entity.pdbx_description
1 polymer ?
#
loop_
_entity_poly.entity_id
_entity_poly.type
_entity_poly.pdbx_seq_one_letter_code
_entity_poly.pdbx_strand_id
1 'polypeptide(L)'
;MNSNITLEEVWALFRETDRKMQETDRRLKDLAEESKERQRETDRQLRELGKQIGGLGNQFGSFTEGLALPSMEKILRRQFGVDTIAPSVRVARGGQHLELDVLAYANGEVK
;
A
#
# COMPACT_ATOMS: atom_id res chain seq x y z
N MET A 1 -9.60 -57.09 14.08
CA MET A 1 -9.30 -57.26 12.64
C MET A 1 -7.91 -56.69 12.43
N ASN A 2 -6.92 -57.54 12.18
CA ASN A 2 -5.56 -57.08 11.92
C ASN A 2 -5.49 -56.76 10.42
N SER A 3 -5.68 -55.49 10.07
CA SER A 3 -5.49 -55.02 8.70
C SER A 3 -4.00 -55.09 8.39
N ASN A 4 -3.58 -56.13 7.70
CA ASN A 4 -2.20 -56.32 7.30
C ASN A 4 -1.97 -55.47 6.04
N ILE A 5 -1.43 -54.27 6.22
CA ILE A 5 -1.07 -53.37 5.12
C ILE A 5 -0.03 -54.07 4.24
N THR A 6 -0.29 -54.11 2.95
CA THR A 6 0.60 -54.68 1.95
C THR A 6 1.68 -53.67 1.53
N LEU A 7 2.82 -54.18 1.06
CA LEU A 7 3.89 -53.34 0.52
C LEU A 7 3.41 -52.51 -0.69
N GLU A 8 2.47 -53.03 -1.47
CA GLU A 8 1.88 -52.34 -2.62
C GLU A 8 1.04 -51.12 -2.21
N GLU A 9 0.26 -51.23 -1.13
CA GLU A 9 -0.51 -50.11 -0.57
C GLU A 9 0.41 -49.00 -0.04
N VAL A 10 1.52 -49.37 0.60
CA VAL A 10 2.56 -48.41 1.03
C VAL A 10 3.18 -47.70 -0.17
N TRP A 11 3.53 -48.44 -1.24
CA TRP A 11 4.05 -47.84 -2.47
C TRP A 11 3.05 -46.93 -3.19
N ALA A 12 1.77 -47.30 -3.19
CA ALA A 12 0.71 -46.46 -3.73
C ALA A 12 0.62 -45.13 -2.97
N LEU A 13 0.68 -45.19 -1.63
CA LEU A 13 0.66 -44.00 -0.78
C LEU A 13 1.89 -43.10 -1.00
N PHE A 14 3.07 -43.70 -1.19
CA PHE A 14 4.29 -42.94 -1.54
C PHE A 14 4.15 -42.21 -2.88
N ARG A 15 3.63 -42.88 -3.93
CA ARG A 15 3.39 -42.24 -5.23
C ARG A 15 2.36 -41.12 -5.14
N GLU A 16 1.30 -41.30 -4.36
CA GLU A 16 0.30 -40.25 -4.15
C GLU A 16 0.87 -39.05 -3.40
N THR A 17 1.70 -39.32 -2.38
CA THR A 17 2.39 -38.28 -1.60
C THR A 17 3.35 -37.49 -2.47
N ASP A 18 4.16 -38.17 -3.30
CA ASP A 18 5.07 -37.52 -4.25
C ASP A 18 4.30 -36.62 -5.23
N ARG A 19 3.17 -37.11 -5.78
CA ARG A 19 2.32 -36.31 -6.66
C ARG A 19 1.77 -35.06 -5.97
N LYS A 20 1.30 -35.18 -4.73
CA LYS A 20 0.80 -34.06 -3.92
C LYS A 20 1.90 -33.07 -3.55
N MET A 21 3.12 -33.54 -3.29
CA MET A 21 4.28 -32.68 -3.05
C MET A 21 4.64 -31.88 -4.31
N GLN A 22 4.69 -32.53 -5.48
CA GLN A 22 4.95 -31.83 -6.74
C GLN A 22 3.89 -30.77 -7.07
N GLU A 23 2.62 -31.06 -6.77
CA GLU A 23 1.52 -30.10 -6.95
C GLU A 23 1.64 -28.91 -5.98
N THR A 24 1.99 -29.19 -4.72
CA THR A 24 2.26 -28.15 -3.72
C THR A 24 3.42 -27.26 -4.13
N ASP A 25 4.52 -27.85 -4.60
CA ASP A 25 5.70 -27.11 -5.07
C ASP A 25 5.38 -26.19 -6.25
N ARG A 26 4.52 -26.63 -7.18
CA ARG A 26 4.05 -25.79 -8.29
C ARG A 26 3.23 -24.61 -7.78
N ARG A 27 2.26 -24.86 -6.90
CA ARG A 27 1.43 -23.80 -6.29
C ARG A 27 2.25 -22.79 -5.51
N LEU A 28 3.25 -23.24 -4.76
CA LEU A 28 4.15 -22.36 -4.02
C LEU A 28 4.98 -21.47 -4.96
N LYS A 29 5.46 -22.02 -6.08
CA LYS A 29 6.16 -21.23 -7.10
C LYS A 29 5.25 -20.17 -7.73
N ASP A 30 4.03 -20.55 -8.08
CA ASP A 30 3.06 -19.62 -8.67
C ASP A 30 2.71 -18.49 -7.69
N LEU A 31 2.44 -18.82 -6.42
CA LEU A 31 2.19 -17.84 -5.36
C LEU A 31 3.38 -16.92 -5.12
N ALA A 32 4.61 -17.45 -5.16
CA ALA A 32 5.82 -16.66 -4.97
C ALA A 32 6.01 -15.65 -6.11
N GLU A 33 5.75 -16.05 -7.37
CA GLU A 33 5.87 -15.12 -8.49
C GLU A 33 4.76 -14.06 -8.46
N GLU A 34 3.51 -14.43 -8.15
CA GLU A 34 2.41 -13.47 -7.99
C GLU A 34 2.70 -12.45 -6.86
N SER A 35 3.18 -12.93 -5.71
CA SER A 35 3.56 -12.07 -4.59
C SER A 35 4.65 -11.07 -4.97
N LYS A 36 5.63 -11.51 -5.77
CA LYS A 36 6.74 -10.68 -6.24
C LYS A 36 6.27 -9.66 -7.28
N GLU A 37 5.32 -10.00 -8.14
CA GLU A 37 4.70 -9.04 -9.05
C GLU A 37 3.91 -7.96 -8.31
N ARG A 38 3.06 -8.34 -7.36
CA ARG A 38 2.32 -7.41 -6.50
C ARG A 38 3.26 -6.49 -5.71
N GLN A 39 4.36 -7.03 -5.18
CA GLN A 39 5.36 -6.25 -4.47
C GLN A 39 6.03 -5.23 -5.39
N ARG A 40 6.40 -5.61 -6.60
CA ARG A 40 6.97 -4.69 -7.60
C ARG A 40 5.99 -3.59 -8.00
N GLU A 41 4.71 -3.90 -8.12
CA GLU A 41 3.67 -2.90 -8.41
C GLU A 41 3.53 -1.92 -7.24
N THR A 42 3.47 -2.42 -6.01
CA THR A 42 3.43 -1.60 -4.79
C THR A 42 4.65 -0.68 -4.71
N ASP A 43 5.85 -1.20 -4.98
CA ASP A 43 7.09 -0.41 -5.00
C ASP A 43 7.05 0.71 -6.06
N ARG A 44 6.45 0.45 -7.23
CA ARG A 44 6.26 1.47 -8.28
C ARG A 44 5.31 2.56 -7.80
N GLN A 45 4.16 2.18 -7.25
CA GLN A 45 3.17 3.13 -6.71
C GLN A 45 3.77 3.98 -5.59
N LEU A 46 4.53 3.38 -4.67
CA LEU A 46 5.21 4.10 -3.59
C LEU A 46 6.26 5.08 -4.11
N ARG A 47 7.03 4.70 -5.16
CA ARG A 47 8.00 5.60 -5.79
C ARG A 47 7.31 6.78 -6.50
N GLU A 48 6.20 6.53 -7.18
CA GLU A 48 5.43 7.59 -7.83
C GLU A 48 4.83 8.55 -6.81
N LEU A 49 4.23 8.02 -5.74
CA LEU A 49 3.75 8.80 -4.61
C LEU A 49 4.88 9.64 -3.98
N GLY A 50 6.04 9.03 -3.74
CA GLY A 50 7.21 9.72 -3.22
C GLY A 50 7.68 10.88 -4.12
N LYS A 51 7.62 10.71 -5.45
CA LYS A 51 7.92 11.80 -6.40
C LYS A 51 6.88 12.92 -6.34
N GLN A 52 5.59 12.59 -6.21
CA GLN A 52 4.53 13.59 -6.08
C GLN A 52 4.67 14.39 -4.78
N ILE A 53 4.95 13.71 -3.66
CA ILE A 53 5.19 14.35 -2.35
C ILE A 53 6.49 15.17 -2.35
N GLY A 54 7.58 14.65 -2.93
CA GLY A 54 8.83 15.39 -3.06
C GLY A 54 8.70 16.62 -3.97
N GLY A 55 7.92 16.51 -5.05
CA GLY A 55 7.56 17.62 -5.92
C GLY A 55 6.79 18.70 -5.16
N LEU A 56 5.81 18.29 -4.35
CA LEU A 56 5.11 19.18 -3.42
C LEU A 56 6.08 19.90 -2.47
N GLY A 57 6.96 19.17 -1.78
CA GLY A 57 7.97 19.73 -0.85
C GLY A 57 8.87 20.79 -1.49
N ASN A 58 9.35 20.53 -2.71
CA ASN A 58 10.14 21.50 -3.47
C ASN A 58 9.33 22.74 -3.85
N GLN A 59 8.06 22.56 -4.23
CA GLN A 59 7.18 23.69 -4.52
C GLN A 59 6.93 24.51 -3.25
N PHE A 60 6.64 23.86 -2.11
CA PHE A 60 6.49 24.51 -0.80
C PHE A 60 7.72 25.35 -0.40
N GLY A 61 8.93 24.82 -0.57
CA GLY A 61 10.18 25.56 -0.27
C GLY A 61 10.46 26.72 -1.23
N SER A 62 9.91 26.69 -2.45
CA SER A 62 10.08 27.74 -3.46
C SER A 62 9.01 28.84 -3.42
N PHE A 63 7.93 28.65 -2.67
CA PHE A 63 6.84 29.62 -2.60
C PHE A 63 7.16 30.74 -1.62
N THR A 64 7.48 31.91 -2.19
CA THR A 64 7.41 33.20 -1.51
C THR A 64 5.99 33.46 -0.99
N GLU A 65 5.89 34.11 0.18
CA GLU A 65 4.74 34.15 1.10
C GLU A 65 3.35 34.53 0.50
N GLY A 66 3.26 35.06 -0.72
CA GLY A 66 2.00 35.50 -1.33
C GLY A 66 1.28 34.52 -2.26
N LEU A 67 1.97 33.47 -2.79
CA LEU A 67 1.40 32.57 -3.83
C LEU A 67 1.35 31.09 -3.42
N ALA A 68 1.83 30.77 -2.21
CA ALA A 68 1.92 29.41 -1.70
C ALA A 68 0.55 28.73 -1.57
N LEU A 69 -0.39 29.40 -0.90
CA LEU A 69 -1.67 28.82 -0.55
C LEU A 69 -2.55 28.49 -1.77
N PRO A 70 -2.76 29.41 -2.73
CA PRO A 70 -3.62 29.14 -3.89
C PRO A 70 -3.05 28.07 -4.83
N SER A 71 -1.72 28.00 -4.93
CA SER A 71 -1.04 26.99 -5.76
C SER A 71 -1.11 25.61 -5.11
N MET A 72 -0.87 25.55 -3.81
CA MET A 72 -1.04 24.35 -3.01
C MET A 72 -2.48 23.82 -3.09
N GLU A 73 -3.50 24.67 -2.90
CA GLU A 73 -4.90 24.24 -2.99
C GLU A 73 -5.22 23.62 -4.33
N LYS A 74 -4.69 24.18 -5.44
CA LYS A 74 -4.85 23.60 -6.77
C LYS A 74 -4.19 22.23 -6.86
N ILE A 75 -2.99 22.05 -6.33
CA ILE A 75 -2.29 20.76 -6.37
C ILE A 75 -3.04 19.73 -5.54
N LEU A 76 -3.36 20.05 -4.30
CA LEU A 76 -4.09 19.19 -3.38
C LEU A 76 -5.43 18.73 -3.99
N ARG A 77 -6.23 19.66 -4.56
CA ARG A 77 -7.49 19.29 -5.23
C ARG A 77 -7.28 18.47 -6.50
N ARG A 78 -6.34 18.83 -7.38
CA ARG A 78 -6.21 18.22 -8.72
C ARG A 78 -5.43 16.91 -8.71
N GLN A 79 -4.38 16.80 -7.89
CA GLN A 79 -3.51 15.63 -7.86
C GLN A 79 -3.91 14.63 -6.77
N PHE A 80 -4.40 15.13 -5.63
CA PHE A 80 -4.70 14.29 -4.47
C PHE A 80 -6.20 14.15 -4.20
N GLY A 81 -7.06 14.80 -5.01
CA GLY A 81 -8.51 14.63 -4.94
C GLY A 81 -9.13 15.08 -3.61
N VAL A 82 -8.42 15.88 -2.80
CA VAL A 82 -8.97 16.37 -1.54
C VAL A 82 -10.07 17.40 -1.81
N ASP A 83 -11.15 17.32 -1.06
CA ASP A 83 -12.29 18.24 -1.14
C ASP A 83 -12.23 19.32 -0.05
N THR A 84 -11.57 19.01 1.06
CA THR A 84 -11.48 19.87 2.24
C THR A 84 -10.03 20.24 2.50
N ILE A 85 -9.78 21.54 2.63
CA ILE A 85 -8.46 22.12 2.91
C ILE A 85 -8.66 23.21 3.97
N ALA A 86 -7.95 23.11 5.08
CA ALA A 86 -7.99 24.04 6.20
C ALA A 86 -6.54 24.49 6.51
N PRO A 87 -6.15 25.72 6.15
CA PRO A 87 -4.86 26.26 6.53
C PRO A 87 -4.85 26.67 8.01
N SER A 88 -3.65 26.71 8.60
CA SER A 88 -3.38 27.24 9.95
C SER A 88 -4.26 26.61 11.05
N VAL A 89 -4.37 25.29 11.05
CA VAL A 89 -5.18 24.57 12.03
C VAL A 89 -4.44 24.50 13.36
N ARG A 90 -5.05 25.05 14.40
CA ARG A 90 -4.55 24.98 15.77
C ARG A 90 -5.49 24.13 16.61
N VAL A 91 -4.96 23.08 17.21
CA VAL A 91 -5.69 22.18 18.09
C VAL A 91 -5.13 22.32 19.50
N ALA A 92 -6.01 22.55 20.47
CA ALA A 92 -5.66 22.56 21.88
C ALA A 92 -6.47 21.48 22.62
N ARG A 93 -5.80 20.53 23.28
CA ARG A 93 -6.45 19.49 24.09
C ARG A 93 -5.58 19.13 25.28
N GLY A 94 -6.16 19.15 26.48
CA GLY A 94 -5.46 18.71 27.70
C GLY A 94 -4.17 19.51 28.02
N GLY A 95 -4.15 20.81 27.70
CA GLY A 95 -2.96 21.65 27.86
C GLY A 95 -1.87 21.46 26.80
N GLN A 96 -2.10 20.60 25.80
CA GLN A 96 -1.20 20.43 24.65
C GLN A 96 -1.74 21.19 23.45
N HIS A 97 -0.83 21.80 22.69
CA HIS A 97 -1.11 22.54 21.47
C HIS A 97 -0.43 21.87 20.27
N LEU A 98 -1.19 21.65 19.20
CA LEU A 98 -0.71 21.20 17.90
C LEU A 98 -1.05 22.30 16.89
N GLU A 99 -0.05 22.77 16.15
CA GLU A 99 -0.23 23.67 15.01
C GLU A 99 0.11 22.90 13.74
N LEU A 100 -0.83 22.89 12.81
CA LEU A 100 -0.69 22.34 11.48
C LEU A 100 -0.73 23.51 10.50
N ASP A 101 0.31 23.64 9.68
CA ASP A 101 0.34 24.67 8.64
C ASP A 101 -0.85 24.51 7.70
N VAL A 102 -1.20 23.26 7.34
CA VAL A 102 -2.35 22.91 6.51
C VAL A 102 -2.87 21.52 6.86
N LEU A 103 -4.18 21.39 7.03
CA LEU A 103 -4.89 20.12 7.12
C LEU A 103 -5.75 19.94 5.87
N ALA A 104 -5.53 18.86 5.13
CA ALA A 104 -6.33 18.54 3.93
C ALA A 104 -6.80 17.10 3.97
N TYR A 105 -8.06 16.87 3.60
CA TYR A 105 -8.66 15.55 3.55
C TYR A 105 -9.75 15.47 2.48
N ALA A 106 -10.03 14.27 2.02
CA ALA A 106 -11.20 13.97 1.20
C ALA A 106 -12.26 13.32 2.10
N ASN A 107 -13.50 13.80 2.02
CA ASN A 107 -14.65 13.27 2.75
C ASN A 107 -15.79 12.90 1.77
N GLY A 108 -15.42 12.43 0.58
CA GLY A 108 -16.31 11.79 -0.38
C GLY A 108 -16.15 10.27 -0.38
N GLU A 109 -17.11 9.56 -0.97
CA GLU A 109 -16.91 8.15 -1.33
C GLU A 109 -15.70 8.03 -2.26
N VAL A 110 -14.70 7.25 -1.86
CA VAL A 110 -13.65 6.79 -2.77
C VAL A 110 -14.36 5.92 -3.82
N LYS A 111 -14.58 6.48 -5.01
CA LYS A 111 -15.10 5.71 -6.17
C LYS A 111 -14.05 4.76 -6.70
#